data_AF-A0A7L2WAL1-F1
#
_entry.id   AF-A0A7L2WAL1-F1
#
_cell.length_a   1.000
_cell.length_b   1.000
_cell.length_c   1.000
_cell.angle_alpha   90.00
_cell.angle_beta   90.00
_cell.angle_gamma   90.00
#
_symmetry.space_group_name_H-M   'P 1'
#
loop_
_entity.id
_entity.type
_entity.pdbx_description
1 polymer ?
#
loop_
_entity_poly.entity_id
_entity_poly.type
_entity_poly.pdbx_seq_one_letter_code
_entity_poly.pdbx_strand_id
1 'polypeptide(L)'
;VPSLLLLFDNCINRDILLRALAFAANLKKNMNNEDSTMIQDQYSEHSIFSTLCRDSTPFAQKLASLLHHPDTEVKEQVVRILTQ
;
A
#
# COMPACT_ATOMS: atom_id res chain seq x y z
N VAL A 1 -10.65 -11.03 1.71
CA VAL A 1 -9.55 -10.04 1.81
C VAL A 1 -8.24 -10.76 1.50
N PRO A 2 -7.45 -10.33 0.50
CA PRO A 2 -6.12 -10.90 0.26
C PRO A 2 -5.30 -10.93 1.54
N SER A 3 -4.63 -12.05 1.84
CA SER A 3 -3.89 -12.24 3.10
C SER A 3 -2.83 -11.16 3.33
N LEU A 4 -2.26 -10.61 2.26
CA LEU A 4 -1.32 -9.49 2.30
C LEU A 4 -1.92 -8.22 2.95
N LEU A 5 -3.20 -7.93 2.71
CA LEU A 5 -3.85 -6.74 3.28
C LEU A 5 -4.03 -6.81 4.80
N LEU A 6 -3.90 -8.01 5.39
CA LEU A 6 -3.93 -8.19 6.84
C LEU A 6 -2.71 -7.56 7.53
N LEU A 7 -1.61 -7.30 6.79
CA LEU A 7 -0.44 -6.59 7.32
C LEU A 7 -0.68 -5.09 7.56
N PHE A 8 -1.75 -4.52 7.00
CA PHE A 8 -2.06 -3.10 7.05
C PHE A 8 -3.20 -2.84 8.03
N ASP A 9 -3.01 -3.23 9.28
CA ASP A 9 -4.01 -3.09 10.34
C ASP A 9 -3.39 -2.49 11.61
N ASN A 10 -4.22 -1.85 12.43
CA ASN A 10 -3.77 -1.20 13.66
C ASN A 10 -3.27 -2.19 14.72
N CYS A 11 -3.63 -3.47 14.61
CA CYS A 11 -3.21 -4.53 15.54
C CYS A 11 -1.86 -5.18 15.16
N ILE A 12 -1.26 -4.79 14.03
CA ILE A 12 0.02 -5.34 13.59
C ILE A 12 1.17 -4.70 14.36
N ASN A 13 2.22 -5.49 14.64
CA ASN A 13 3.43 -4.96 15.24
C ASN A 13 3.94 -3.75 14.41
N ARG A 14 4.20 -2.65 15.11
CA ARG A 14 4.61 -1.36 14.53
C ARG A 14 5.69 -1.48 13.46
N ASP A 15 6.77 -2.20 13.75
CA ASP A 15 7.92 -2.24 12.85
C ASP A 15 7.67 -3.15 11.64
N ILE A 16 6.77 -4.12 11.76
CA ILE A 16 6.28 -4.91 10.61
C ILE A 16 5.39 -4.05 9.73
N LEU A 17 4.46 -3.31 10.36
CA LEU A 17 3.54 -2.40 9.66
C LEU A 17 4.31 -1.33 8.87
N LEU A 18 5.32 -0.70 9.47
CA LEU A 18 6.15 0.30 8.80
C LEU A 18 6.90 -0.29 7.60
N ARG A 19 7.44 -1.51 7.71
CA ARG A 19 8.11 -2.18 6.58
C ARG A 19 7.12 -2.52 5.46
N ALA A 20 5.90 -2.94 5.80
CA ALA A 20 4.85 -3.21 4.83
C ALA A 20 4.40 -1.93 4.10
N LEU A 21 4.22 -0.82 4.83
CA LEU A 21 3.92 0.49 4.25
C LEU A 21 5.04 1.00 3.34
N ALA A 22 6.30 0.89 3.78
CA ALA A 22 7.44 1.25 2.96
C ALA A 22 7.53 0.42 1.68
N PHE A 23 7.26 -0.89 1.76
CA PHE A 23 7.18 -1.76 0.59
C PHE A 23 6.10 -1.31 -0.39
N ALA A 24 4.88 -1.03 0.08
CA ALA A 24 3.79 -0.56 -0.76
C ALA A 24 4.10 0.79 -1.44
N ALA A 25 4.66 1.74 -0.68
CA ALA A 25 5.09 3.03 -1.20
C ALA A 25 6.15 2.88 -2.30
N ASN A 26 7.16 2.05 -2.08
CA ASN A 26 8.22 1.81 -3.05
C ASN A 26 7.70 1.10 -4.30
N LEU A 27 6.77 0.15 -4.15
CA LEU A 27 6.14 -0.52 -5.27
C LEU A 27 5.35 0.46 -6.14
N LYS A 28 4.51 1.30 -5.53
CA LYS A 28 3.71 2.33 -6.22
C LYS A 28 4.62 3.33 -6.95
N LYS A 29 5.65 3.85 -6.27
CA LYS A 29 6.62 4.77 -6.87
C LYS A 29 7.33 4.18 -8.09
N ASN A 30 7.76 2.91 -8.04
CA ASN A 30 8.43 2.28 -9.18
C ASN A 30 7.52 2.19 -10.41
N MET A 31 6.21 2.03 -10.22
CA MET A 31 5.25 1.83 -11.30
C MET A 31 4.68 3.13 -11.89
N ASN A 32 4.92 4.28 -11.23
CA ASN A 32 4.54 5.60 -11.73
C ASN A 32 5.61 6.22 -12.65
N ASN A 33 6.76 5.56 -12.87
CA ASN A 33 7.78 6.01 -13.82
C ASN A 33 7.32 5.73 -15.26
N GLU A 34 7.53 6.69 -16.17
CA GLU A 34 6.80 6.90 -17.45
C GLU A 34 6.77 5.71 -18.44
N ASP A 35 7.67 4.72 -18.33
CA ASP A 35 7.70 3.53 -19.19
C ASP A 35 6.79 2.37 -18.71
N SER A 36 6.11 2.55 -17.56
CA SER A 36 5.42 1.44 -16.88
C SER A 36 3.99 1.19 -17.37
N THR A 37 3.39 2.12 -18.13
CA THR A 37 1.98 2.03 -18.55
C THR A 37 1.69 0.79 -19.40
N MET A 38 2.62 0.35 -20.25
CA MET A 38 2.47 -0.90 -21.02
C MET A 38 2.65 -2.18 -20.18
N ILE A 39 3.22 -2.07 -18.97
CA ILE A 39 3.51 -3.21 -18.08
C ILE A 39 2.36 -3.41 -17.08
N GLN A 40 1.63 -2.35 -16.71
CA GLN A 40 0.55 -2.42 -15.72
C GLN A 40 -0.57 -3.40 -16.13
N ASP A 41 -0.94 -3.45 -17.41
CA ASP A 41 -1.97 -4.37 -17.92
C ASP A 41 -1.49 -5.83 -18.09
N GLN A 42 -0.20 -6.11 -17.87
CA GLN A 42 0.35 -7.47 -17.93
C GLN A 42 0.22 -8.22 -16.61
N TYR A 43 -0.01 -7.51 -15.50
CA TYR A 43 -0.13 -8.13 -14.19
C TYR A 43 -1.54 -8.64 -13.95
N SER A 44 -1.64 -9.87 -13.42
CA SER A 44 -2.92 -10.45 -13.05
C SER A 44 -3.63 -9.62 -11.96
N GLU A 45 -4.95 -9.72 -11.91
CA GLU A 45 -5.77 -9.07 -10.88
C GLU A 45 -5.43 -9.55 -9.45
N HIS A 46 -4.83 -10.74 -9.34
CA HIS A 46 -4.37 -11.32 -8.08
C HIS A 46 -2.91 -10.98 -7.74
N SER A 47 -2.23 -10.19 -8.57
CA SER A 47 -0.87 -9.76 -8.29
C SER A 47 -0.80 -8.84 -7.07
N ILE A 48 0.38 -8.77 -6.46
CA ILE A 48 0.66 -7.83 -5.37
C ILE A 48 0.47 -6.38 -5.84
N PHE A 49 0.88 -6.08 -7.09
CA PHE A 49 0.67 -4.77 -7.71
C PHE A 49 -0.81 -4.40 -7.79
N SER A 50 -1.64 -5.29 -8.35
CA SER A 50 -3.08 -5.06 -8.43
C SER A 50 -3.72 -4.91 -7.04
N THR A 51 -3.20 -5.62 -6.04
CA THR A 51 -3.69 -5.55 -4.66
C THR A 51 -3.34 -4.23 -3.97
N LEU A 52 -2.16 -3.64 -4.22
CA LEU A 52 -1.63 -2.51 -3.45
C LEU A 52 -1.55 -1.18 -4.22
N CYS A 53 -1.59 -1.19 -5.55
CA CYS A 53 -1.26 -0.01 -6.36
C CYS A 53 -2.37 0.35 -7.37
N ARG A 54 -3.06 -0.63 -7.95
CA ARG A 54 -4.10 -0.42 -8.96
C ARG A 54 -5.46 -0.20 -8.30
N ASP A 55 -5.86 1.06 -8.08
CA ASP A 55 -7.19 1.50 -7.56
C ASP A 55 -7.90 0.50 -6.63
N SER A 56 -7.14 -0.06 -5.69
CA SER A 56 -7.59 -1.15 -4.85
C SER A 56 -8.40 -0.58 -3.70
N THR A 57 -9.73 -0.62 -3.82
CA THR A 57 -10.65 -0.18 -2.75
C THR A 57 -10.33 -0.82 -1.41
N PRO A 58 -10.04 -2.14 -1.30
CA PRO A 58 -9.70 -2.76 -0.03
C PRO A 58 -8.42 -2.21 0.59
N PHE A 59 -7.40 -1.92 -0.22
CA PHE A 59 -6.16 -1.33 0.28
C PHE A 59 -6.35 0.13 0.71
N ALA A 60 -7.09 0.92 -0.07
CA ALA A 60 -7.45 2.29 0.30
C ALA A 60 -8.19 2.37 1.64
N GLN A 61 -9.11 1.42 1.90
CA GLN A 61 -9.79 1.31 3.19
C GLN A 61 -8.85 0.99 4.34
N LYS A 62 -7.87 0.08 4.14
CA LYS A 62 -6.83 -0.20 5.14
C LYS A 62 -6.00 1.04 5.44
N LEU A 63 -5.54 1.77 4.41
CA LEU A 63 -4.81 3.02 4.58
C LEU A 63 -5.63 4.08 5.34
N ALA A 64 -6.91 4.25 4.98
CA ALA A 64 -7.79 5.19 5.67
C ALA A 64 -7.92 4.85 7.17
N SER A 65 -8.05 3.56 7.52
CA SER A 65 -8.08 3.12 8.91
C SER A 65 -6.78 3.41 9.68
N LEU A 66 -5.64 3.38 9.00
CA LEU A 66 -4.32 3.64 9.60
C LEU A 66 -4.03 5.14 9.81
N LEU A 67 -4.81 6.04 9.21
CA LEU A 67 -4.73 7.49 9.51
C LEU A 67 -5.06 7.79 10.99
N HIS A 68 -5.77 6.89 11.67
CA HIS A 68 -6.10 6.98 13.08
C HIS A 68 -5.13 6.20 13.99
N HIS A 69 -4.03 5.67 13.46
CA HIS A 69 -3.04 4.93 14.23
C HIS A 69 -2.35 5.84 15.29
N PRO A 70 -2.05 5.35 16.51
CA PRO A 70 -1.44 6.16 17.56
C PRO A 70 -0.02 6.64 17.20
N ASP A 71 0.74 5.82 16.47
CA ASP A 71 2.09 6.14 16.02
C ASP A 71 2.10 7.17 14.87
N THR A 72 2.89 8.23 15.03
CA THR A 72 3.01 9.33 14.05
C THR A 72 3.70 8.91 12.76
N GLU A 73 4.75 8.08 12.84
CA GLU A 73 5.51 7.63 11.66
C GLU A 73 4.62 6.76 10.76
N VAL A 74 3.76 5.92 11.35
CA VAL A 74 2.76 5.14 10.59
C VAL A 74 1.84 6.06 9.79
N LYS A 75 1.30 7.12 10.42
CA LYS A 75 0.42 8.09 9.74
C LYS A 75 1.12 8.82 8.62
N GLU A 76 2.37 9.25 8.84
CA GLU A 76 3.18 9.92 7.82
C GLU A 76 3.41 9.03 6.60
N GLN A 77 3.72 7.74 6.80
CA GLN A 77 3.88 6.79 5.70
C GLN A 77 2.57 6.57 4.94
N VAL A 78 1.43 6.50 5.64
CA VAL A 78 0.11 6.37 5.01
C VAL A 78 -0.20 7.59 4.13
N VAL A 79 -0.02 8.81 4.65
CA VAL A 79 -0.22 10.06 3.90
C VAL A 79 0.66 10.04 2.64
N ARG A 80 1.93 9.68 2.79
CA ARG A 80 2.88 9.59 1.68
C ARG A 80 2.42 8.64 0.57
N ILE A 81 1.79 7.51 0.89
CA ILE A 81 1.28 6.56 -0.12
C ILE A 81 0.05 7.13 -0.84
N LEU A 82 -0.83 7.84 -0.11
CA LEU A 82 -2.05 8.43 -0.65
C LEU A 82 -1.78 9.63 -1.58
N THR A 83 -0.69 10.37 -1.34
CA THR A 83 -0.32 11.55 -2.14
C THR A 83 0.64 11.28 -3.29
N GLN A 84 1.15 10.04 -3.42
CA GLN A 84 1.96 9.59 -4.57
C GLN A 84 1.09 9.25 -5.77
#